data_AF-A0A965CZM2-F1
#
_entry.id   AF-A0A965CZM2-F1
#
_cell.length_a   1.000
_cell.length_b   1.000
_cell.length_c   1.000
_cell.angle_alpha   90.00
_cell.angle_beta   90.00
_cell.angle_gamma   90.00
#
_symmetry.space_group_name_H-M   'P 1'
#
loop_
_entity.id
_entity.type
_entity.pdbx_description
1 polymer ?
#
loop_
_entity_poly.entity_id
_entity_poly.type
_entity_poly.pdbx_seq_one_letter_code
_entity_poly.pdbx_strand_id
1 'polypeptide(L)' 'PLLISRGSSLPFALIFLGVMGGVVAFGFVGIFLGPTLLAVGLSVLDQWLKPKAPVA' A
#
# COMPACT_ATOMS: atom_id res chain seq x y z
N PRO A 1 -11.69 -7.10 24.70
CA PRO A 1 -10.50 -7.34 23.83
C PRO A 1 -10.91 -7.61 22.37
N LEU A 2 -11.59 -6.64 21.74
CA LEU A 2 -12.00 -6.67 20.32
C LEU A 2 -11.37 -5.54 19.49
N LEU A 3 -10.48 -4.73 20.10
CA LEU A 3 -9.92 -3.53 19.47
C LEU A 3 -8.46 -3.65 19.02
N ILE A 4 -7.80 -4.80 19.19
CA ILE A 4 -6.41 -4.99 18.70
C ILE A 4 -6.36 -5.40 17.22
N SER A 5 -7.47 -5.85 16.63
CA SER A 5 -7.55 -6.27 15.22
C SER A 5 -7.75 -5.12 14.22
N ARG A 6 -7.85 -3.88 14.72
CA ARG A 6 -7.90 -2.67 13.87
C ARG A 6 -6.56 -1.99 13.69
N GLY A 7 -5.48 -2.64 14.13
CA GLY A 7 -4.13 -2.25 13.76
C GLY A 7 -3.96 -2.49 12.27
N SER A 8 -4.02 -1.39 11.52
CA SER A 8 -3.54 -1.20 10.15
C SER A 8 -2.07 -1.65 10.00
N SER A 9 -1.79 -2.93 10.23
CA SER A 9 -0.67 -3.62 9.61
C SER A 9 -0.98 -3.56 8.13
N LEU A 10 -0.11 -2.95 7.32
CA LEU A 10 -0.21 -3.03 5.86
C LEU A 10 -0.59 -4.47 5.52
N PRO A 11 -1.82 -4.71 4.99
CA PRO A 11 -2.37 -6.05 4.96
C PRO A 11 -1.36 -6.94 4.27
N PHE A 12 -1.04 -8.09 4.85
CA PHE A 12 -0.18 -9.06 4.19
C PHE A 12 -0.67 -9.34 2.76
N ALA A 13 -2.00 -9.29 2.56
CA ALA A 13 -2.66 -9.32 1.26
C ALA A 13 -2.20 -8.22 0.28
N LEU A 14 -1.96 -7.00 0.75
CA LEU A 14 -1.50 -5.85 -0.06
C LEU A 14 -0.05 -6.04 -0.51
N ILE A 15 0.80 -6.54 0.38
CA ILE A 15 2.19 -6.91 0.05
C ILE A 15 2.19 -8.07 -0.95
N PHE A 16 1.41 -9.11 -0.68
CA PHE A 16 1.26 -10.26 -1.56
C PHE A 16 0.74 -9.87 -2.94
N LEU A 17 -0.26 -8.98 -3.01
CA LEU A 17 -0.79 -8.43 -4.25
C LEU A 17 0.26 -7.62 -5.00
N GLY A 18 1.05 -6.80 -4.29
CA GLY A 18 2.16 -6.04 -4.89
C GLY A 18 3.24 -6.95 -5.47
N VAL A 19 3.67 -7.97 -4.74
CA VAL A 19 4.65 -8.94 -5.24
C VAL A 19 4.09 -9.72 -6.42
N MET A 20 2.88 -10.27 -6.32
CA MET A 20 2.31 -11.09 -7.39
C MET A 20 2.01 -10.31 -8.65
N GLY A 21 1.40 -9.12 -8.52
CA GLY A 21 1.18 -8.21 -9.64
C GLY A 21 2.49 -7.76 -10.26
N GLY A 22 3.50 -7.45 -9.43
CA GLY A 22 4.84 -7.11 -9.88
C GLY A 22 5.49 -8.22 -10.69
N VAL A 23 5.43 -9.47 -10.20
CA VAL A 23 6.00 -10.64 -10.89
C VAL A 23 5.34 -10.87 -12.24
N VAL A 24 4.01 -10.74 -12.32
CA VAL A 24 3.28 -10.90 -13.59
C VAL A 24 3.60 -9.79 -14.59
N ALA A 25 3.78 -8.55 -14.12
CA ALA A 25 4.05 -7.39 -15.00
C ALA A 25 5.53 -7.25 -15.42
N PHE A 26 6.46 -7.53 -14.51
CA PHE A 26 7.89 -7.22 -14.65
C PHE A 26 8.82 -8.42 -14.42
N GLY A 27 8.27 -9.64 -14.21
CA GLY A 27 9.07 -10.84 -13.94
C GLY A 27 9.78 -10.77 -12.59
N PHE A 28 11.01 -11.29 -12.50
CA PHE A 28 11.75 -11.38 -11.23
C PHE A 28 12.00 -10.01 -10.57
N VAL A 29 12.23 -8.97 -11.37
CA VAL A 29 12.41 -7.59 -10.89
C VAL A 29 11.16 -7.09 -10.14
N GLY A 30 10.00 -7.59 -10.56
CA GLY A 30 8.70 -7.27 -9.99
C GLY A 30 8.52 -7.64 -8.51
N ILE A 31 9.33 -8.56 -7.97
CA ILE A 31 9.28 -8.93 -6.54
C ILE A 31 9.62 -7.72 -5.65
N PHE A 32 10.54 -6.88 -6.10
CA PHE A 32 10.91 -5.65 -5.42
C PHE A 32 10.09 -4.47 -5.95
N LEU A 33 9.97 -4.34 -7.27
CA LEU A 33 9.35 -3.19 -7.90
C LEU A 33 7.85 -3.09 -7.61
N GLY A 34 7.15 -4.23 -7.55
CA GLY A 34 5.71 -4.31 -7.34
C GLY A 34 5.27 -3.71 -6.00
N PRO A 35 5.79 -4.19 -4.85
CA PRO A 35 5.49 -3.61 -3.54
C PRO A 35 5.90 -2.13 -3.42
N THR A 36 7.05 -1.75 -4.00
CA THR A 36 7.51 -0.35 -3.96
C THR A 36 6.56 0.57 -4.71
N LEU A 37 6.17 0.22 -5.93
CA LEU A 37 5.22 1.01 -6.72
C LEU A 37 3.85 1.08 -6.05
N LEU A 38 3.40 -0.02 -5.45
CA LEU A 38 2.13 -0.06 -4.74
C LEU A 38 2.15 0.83 -3.49
N ALA A 39 3.24 0.80 -2.71
CA ALA A 39 3.42 1.67 -1.55
C ALA A 39 3.44 3.16 -1.92
N VAL A 40 4.14 3.52 -3.01
CA VAL A 40 4.16 4.89 -3.53
C VAL A 40 2.77 5.31 -3.99
N GLY A 41 2.08 4.46 -4.75
CA GLY A 41 0.72 4.73 -5.22
C GLY A 41 -0.27 4.94 -4.07
N LEU A 42 -0.18 4.11 -3.02
CA LEU A 42 -0.98 4.29 -1.80
C LEU A 42 -0.63 5.58 -1.06
N SER A 43 0.66 5.95 -0.97
CA SER A 43 1.08 7.19 -0.32
C SER A 43 0.56 8.42 -1.06
N VAL A 44 0.61 8.41 -2.39
CA VAL A 44 0.02 9.47 -3.22
C VAL A 44 -1.49 9.50 -3.01
N LEU A 45 -2.17 8.37 -3.12
CA LEU A 45 -3.61 8.28 -2.92
C LEU A 45 -4.04 8.80 -1.54
N ASP A 46 -3.31 8.44 -0.48
CA ASP A 46 -3.56 8.91 0.88
C ASP A 46 -3.43 10.43 0.98
N GLN A 47 -2.39 11.02 0.38
CA GLN A 47 -2.22 12.47 0.32
C GLN A 47 -3.36 13.16 -0.45
N TRP A 48 -3.81 12.57 -1.54
CA TRP A 48 -4.92 13.11 -2.35
C TRP A 48 -6.25 13.06 -1.61
N LEU A 49 -6.51 11.99 -0.86
CA LEU A 49 -7.74 11.81 -0.10
C LEU A 49 -7.74 12.59 1.22
N LYS A 50 -6.58 13.05 1.70
CA LYS A 50 -6.46 13.73 2.98
C LYS A 50 -7.16 15.10 2.93
N PRO A 51 -8.26 15.30 3.67
CA PRO A 51 -8.94 16.59 3.69
C PRO A 51 -8.01 17.65 4.29
N LYS A 52 -7.87 18.78 3.60
CA LYS A 52 -7.10 19.91 4.11
C LYS A 52 -7.78 20.41 5.38
N ALA A 53 -7.14 20.22 6.54
CA ALA A 53 -7.66 20.73 7.81
C ALA A 53 -7.88 22.26 7.68
N PRO A 54 -8.98 22.82 8.19
CA PRO A 54 -9.19 24.26 8.18
C PRO A 54 -8.05 24.90 8.98
N VAL A 55 -7.27 25.76 8.32
CA VAL A 55 -6.29 26.60 9.00
C VAL A 55 -7.11 27.64 9.77
N ALA A 56 -7.11 27.53 11.10
CA ALA A 56 -7.70 28.51 12.01
C ALA A 56 -6.82 29.76 12.11
#